data_AF-A0A7C3BGF7-F1
#
_entry.id   AF-A0A7C3BGF7-F1
#
_cell.length_a   1.000
_cell.length_b   1.000
_cell.length_c   1.000
_cell.angle_alpha   90.00
_cell.angle_beta   90.00
_cell.angle_gamma   90.00
#
_symmetry.space_group_name_H-M   'P 1'
#
loop_
_entity.id
_entity.type
_entity.pdbx_description
1 polymer ?
#
loop_
_entity_poly.entity_id
_entity_poly.type
_entity_poly.pdbx_seq_one_letter_code
_entity_poly.pdbx_strand_id
1 'polypeptide(L)' 'MDQLKGLEAGEGLKIKLDKSDNRQTVKNRLLRAADRLGIEIEFIRSRNVIRLHRTK' A
#
# COMPACT_ATOMS: atom_id res chain seq x y z
N MET A 1 1.18 4.88 -11.01
CA MET A 1 1.47 4.27 -9.67
C MET A 1 1.56 5.42 -8.67
N ASP A 2 0.58 6.32 -8.75
CA ASP A 2 0.69 7.70 -8.22
C ASP A 2 0.04 7.85 -6.85
N GLN A 3 -0.70 6.83 -6.41
CA GLN A 3 -1.41 6.84 -5.13
C GLN A 3 -0.47 6.83 -3.92
N LEU A 4 0.77 6.37 -4.05
CA LEU A 4 1.77 6.41 -2.98
C LEU A 4 2.56 7.73 -2.94
N LYS A 5 2.67 8.44 -4.07
CA LYS A 5 3.42 9.71 -4.16
C LYS A 5 2.75 10.85 -3.38
N GLY A 6 1.43 10.82 -3.27
CA GLY A 6 0.65 11.82 -2.55
C GLY A 6 0.37 11.48 -1.09
N LEU A 7 0.86 10.35 -0.55
CA LEU A 7 0.58 9.99 0.83
C LEU A 7 1.42 10.81 1.80
N GLU A 8 0.75 11.59 2.63
CA GLU A 8 1.39 12.29 3.75
C GLU A 8 1.68 11.31 4.90
N ALA A 9 2.63 11.67 5.77
CA ALA A 9 2.94 10.87 6.96
C ALA A 9 1.73 10.85 7.90
N GLY A 10 1.31 9.67 8.33
CA GLY A 10 0.08 9.47 9.11
C GLY A 10 -1.19 9.28 8.27
N GLU A 11 -1.11 9.41 6.94
CA GLU A 11 -2.25 9.18 6.06
C GLU A 11 -2.43 7.69 5.72
N GLY A 12 -3.68 7.26 5.64
CA GLY A 12 -4.06 5.88 5.34
C GLY A 12 -4.55 5.71 3.91
N LEU A 13 -3.98 4.76 3.18
CA LEU A 13 -4.45 4.37 1.85
C LEU A 13 -5.24 3.06 1.90
N LYS A 14 -6.35 3.01 1.16
CA LYS A 14 -7.13 1.78 0.96
C LYS A 14 -7.11 1.37 -0.51
N ILE A 15 -6.53 0.21 -0.79
CA ILE A 15 -6.49 -0.38 -2.12
C ILE A 15 -7.48 -1.53 -2.16
N LYS A 16 -8.48 -1.42 -3.03
CA LYS A 16 -9.36 -2.54 -3.38
C LYS A 16 -8.60 -3.47 -4.31
N LEU A 17 -8.67 -4.77 -4.02
CA LEU A 17 -8.16 -5.81 -4.90
C LEU A 17 -9.28 -6.25 -5.81
N ASP A 18 -8.99 -6.39 -7.11
CA ASP A 18 -9.92 -7.06 -8.01
C ASP A 18 -9.86 -8.58 -7.81
N LYS A 19 -10.89 -9.29 -8.30
CA LYS A 19 -10.99 -10.76 -8.13
C LYS A 19 -9.84 -11.52 -8.81
N SER A 20 -9.20 -10.91 -9.82
CA SER A 20 -8.05 -11.45 -10.54
C SER A 20 -6.71 -11.10 -9.89
N ASP A 21 -6.69 -10.21 -8.89
CA ASP A 21 -5.44 -9.76 -8.28
C ASP A 21 -4.91 -10.76 -7.26
N ASN A 22 -3.66 -11.18 -7.45
CA ASN A 22 -2.94 -11.89 -6.41
C ASN A 22 -2.50 -10.90 -5.32
N ARG A 23 -3.11 -11.02 -4.12
CA ARG A 23 -2.82 -10.19 -2.95
C ARG A 23 -1.33 -10.08 -2.63
N GLN A 24 -0.57 -11.18 -2.74
CA GLN A 24 0.86 -11.19 -2.42
C GLN A 24 1.65 -10.39 -3.47
N THR A 25 1.29 -10.52 -4.75
CA THR A 25 1.90 -9.73 -5.83
C THR A 25 1.65 -8.24 -5.63
N VAL A 26 0.41 -7.86 -5.29
CA VAL A 26 0.07 -6.46 -5.00
C VAL A 26 0.84 -5.94 -3.78
N LYS A 27 0.91 -6.74 -2.70
CA LYS A 27 1.70 -6.42 -1.50
C LYS A 27 3.17 -6.14 -1.83
N ASN A 28 3.80 -7.04 -2.59
CA ASN A 28 5.19 -6.90 -3.01
C ASN A 28 5.40 -5.67 -3.89
N ARG A 29 4.43 -5.37 -4.78
CA ARG A 29 4.48 -4.19 -5.65
C ARG A 29 4.42 -2.90 -4.84
N LEU A 30 3.58 -2.85 -3.81
CA LEU A 30 3.45 -1.70 -2.89
C LEU A 30 4.71 -1.50 -2.06
N LEU A 31 5.27 -2.58 -1.51
CA LEU A 31 6.56 -2.54 -0.79
C LEU A 31 7.68 -1.96 -1.66
N ARG A 32 7.83 -2.46 -2.91
CA ARG A 32 8.83 -1.94 -3.85
C ARG A 32 8.59 -0.49 -4.28
N ALA A 33 7.35 -0.02 -4.23
CA ALA A 33 7.02 1.36 -4.53
C ALA A 33 7.32 2.28 -3.34
N ALA A 34 7.01 1.83 -2.12
CA ALA A 34 7.36 2.52 -0.89
C ALA A 34 8.88 2.66 -0.72
N ASP A 35 9.62 1.58 -0.94
CA ASP A 35 11.09 1.55 -0.93
C ASP A 35 11.70 2.56 -1.93
N ARG A 36 11.18 2.59 -3.16
CA ARG A 36 11.60 3.57 -4.18
C ARG A 36 11.28 5.02 -3.83
N LEU A 37 10.26 5.25 -3.01
CA LEU A 37 9.86 6.58 -2.55
C LEU A 37 10.51 6.94 -1.21
N GLY A 38 11.26 6.04 -0.58
CA GLY A 38 11.89 6.25 0.72
C GLY A 38 10.89 6.38 1.87
N ILE A 39 9.69 5.80 1.72
CA ILE A 39 8.60 5.89 2.70
C ILE A 39 8.40 4.53 3.38
N GLU A 40 8.04 4.56 4.65
CA GLU A 40 7.69 3.35 5.39
C GLU A 40 6.17 3.16 5.38
N ILE A 41 5.71 1.95 5.01
CA ILE A 41 4.29 1.59 4.98
C ILE A 41 4.02 0.38 5.86
N GLU A 42 2.96 0.44 6.64
CA GLU A 42 2.50 -0.69 7.46
C GLU A 42 1.14 -1.20 6.97
N PHE A 43 1.02 -2.52 6.90
CA PHE A 43 -0.16 -3.21 6.39
C PHE A 43 -1.14 -3.51 7.52
N ILE A 44 -2.32 -2.90 7.47
CA ILE A 44 -3.40 -3.20 8.42
C ILE A 44 -4.16 -4.44 7.92
N ARG A 45 -4.37 -5.43 8.80
CA ARG A 45 -5.21 -6.59 8.48
C ARG A 45 -6.58 -6.13 8.01
N SER A 46 -6.99 -6.57 6.84
CA SER A 46 -8.32 -6.31 6.31
C SER A 46 -8.74 -7.40 5.34
N ARG A 47 -9.99 -7.83 5.47
CA ARG A 47 -10.63 -8.78 4.55
C ARG A 47 -10.91 -8.03 3.24
N ASN A 48 -10.49 -8.59 2.11
CA ASN A 48 -10.74 -8.11 0.73
C ASN A 48 -10.10 -6.77 0.30
N VAL A 49 -9.44 -6.05 1.20
CA VAL A 49 -8.72 -4.82 0.87
C VAL A 49 -7.33 -4.83 1.48
N ILE A 50 -6.41 -4.09 0.86
CA ILE A 50 -5.11 -3.77 1.44
C ILE A 50 -5.22 -2.36 2.01
N ARG A 51 -5.05 -2.24 3.33
CA ARG A 51 -4.93 -0.95 4.01
C ARG A 51 -3.48 -0.73 4.36
N LEU A 52 -2.99 0.47 4.06
CA LEU A 52 -1.63 0.90 4.32
C LEU A 52 -1.72 2.19 5.14
N HIS A 53 -0.80 2.41 6.06
CA HIS A 53 -0.54 3.73 6.60
C HIS A 53 0.93 4.06 6.42
N ARG A 54 1.22 5.33 6.13
CA ARG A 54 2.59 5.81 6.06
C ARG A 54 3.08 6.15 7.45
N THR A 55 4.14 5.49 7.90
CA THR A 55 4.73 5.71 9.23
C THR A 55 5.85 6.75 9.25
N LYS A 56 6.49 7.00 8.09
CA LYS A 56 7.63 7.92 7.96
C LYS A 56 7.73 8.48 6.54
#